data_AF-A0AAE3T404-F1
#
_entry.id   AF-A0AAE3T404-F1
#
_cell.length_a   1.000
_cell.length_b   1.000
_cell.length_c   1.000
_cell.angle_alpha   90.00
_cell.angle_beta   90.00
_cell.angle_gamma   90.00
#
_symmetry.space_group_name_H-M   'P 1'
#
loop_
_entity.id
_entity.type
_entity.pdbx_description
1 polymer ?
#
loop_
_entity_poly.entity_id
_entity_poly.type
_entity_poly.pdbx_seq_one_letter_code
_entity_poly.pdbx_strand_id
1 'polypeptide(L)'
;MKLTIDAMKRIAVNADDARKVAAEFCGEASSEARERLDRLKEICDLGSILDAAQLTVAADMRAGIRHIHAGMQAVAEVHHRGPLSDLFDGALLELGKLQEDADGMYRWLFLLYSRD
;
A
#
# COMPACT_ATOMS: atom_id res chain seq x y z
N MET A 1 3.89 10.59 7.21
CA MET A 1 3.20 9.66 8.12
C MET A 1 3.35 10.16 9.56
N LYS A 2 2.36 10.90 10.08
CA LYS A 2 2.34 11.36 11.48
C LYS A 2 1.73 10.30 12.42
N LEU A 3 1.00 9.32 11.88
CA LEU A 3 0.31 8.26 12.59
C LEU A 3 1.00 6.91 12.33
N THR A 4 1.39 6.19 13.38
CA THR A 4 2.10 4.90 13.27
C THR A 4 1.15 3.71 13.38
N ILE A 5 1.55 2.56 12.84
CA ILE A 5 0.82 1.28 13.02
C ILE A 5 0.58 1.00 14.50
N ASP A 6 1.58 1.20 15.35
CA ASP A 6 1.47 0.98 16.79
C ASP A 6 0.49 1.94 17.47
N ALA A 7 0.40 3.19 17.00
CA ALA A 7 -0.61 4.13 17.48
C ALA A 7 -2.02 3.67 17.08
N MET A 8 -2.20 3.18 15.86
CA MET A 8 -3.51 2.71 15.38
C MET A 8 -3.96 1.42 16.05
N LYS A 9 -3.04 0.52 16.41
CA LYS A 9 -3.37 -0.66 17.22
C LYS A 9 -3.88 -0.32 18.62
N ARG A 10 -3.48 0.84 19.17
CA ARG A 10 -3.77 1.25 20.55
C ARG A 10 -4.84 2.33 20.68
N ILE A 11 -5.40 2.81 19.56
CA ILE A 11 -6.36 3.91 19.59
C ILE A 11 -7.57 3.51 20.44
N ALA A 12 -7.80 4.25 21.52
CA ALA A 12 -8.95 4.04 22.41
C ALA A 12 -10.21 4.57 21.73
N VAL A 13 -11.29 3.82 21.82
CA VAL A 13 -12.55 4.10 21.09
C VAL A 13 -13.37 5.15 21.84
N ASN A 14 -12.97 6.42 21.80
CA ASN A 14 -13.91 7.53 21.92
C ASN A 14 -14.42 7.84 20.50
N ALA A 15 -15.71 7.60 20.28
CA ALA A 15 -16.23 7.17 18.97
C ALA A 15 -15.96 8.11 17.78
N ASP A 16 -16.01 9.44 17.97
CA ASP A 16 -15.87 10.39 16.85
C ASP A 16 -14.42 10.73 16.53
N ASP A 17 -13.58 10.99 17.54
CA ASP A 17 -12.17 11.33 17.33
C ASP A 17 -11.38 10.11 16.83
N ALA A 18 -11.64 8.92 17.40
CA ALA A 18 -10.98 7.69 16.98
C ALA A 18 -11.32 7.34 15.51
N ARG A 19 -12.57 7.55 15.11
CA ARG A 19 -13.00 7.29 13.72
C ARG A 19 -12.33 8.24 12.74
N LYS A 20 -12.24 9.53 13.08
CA LYS A 20 -11.56 10.53 12.24
C LYS A 20 -10.08 10.20 12.05
N VAL A 21 -9.38 9.87 13.13
CA VAL A 21 -7.96 9.50 13.09
C VAL A 21 -7.74 8.22 12.29
N ALA A 22 -8.60 7.21 12.47
CA ALA A 22 -8.54 5.98 11.68
C ALA A 22 -8.76 6.25 10.18
N ALA A 23 -9.73 7.10 9.83
CA ALA A 23 -9.97 7.47 8.43
C ALA A 23 -8.79 8.24 7.82
N GLU A 24 -8.17 9.15 8.57
CA GLU A 24 -6.96 9.87 8.13
C GLU A 24 -5.81 8.90 7.90
N PHE A 25 -5.57 7.97 8.83
CA PHE A 25 -4.55 6.94 8.66
C PHE A 25 -4.80 6.05 7.43
N CYS A 26 -6.03 5.57 7.23
CA CYS A 26 -6.39 4.80 6.04
C CYS A 26 -6.17 5.61 4.76
N GLY A 27 -6.55 6.89 4.76
CA GLY A 27 -6.35 7.79 3.62
C GLY A 27 -4.87 8.01 3.29
N GLU A 28 -4.03 8.26 4.30
CA GLU A 28 -2.58 8.40 4.10
C GLU A 28 -1.97 7.12 3.54
N ALA A 29 -2.35 5.95 4.07
CA ALA A 29 -1.87 4.66 3.61
C ALA A 29 -2.26 4.38 2.15
N SER A 30 -3.52 4.61 1.78
CA SER A 30 -3.99 4.45 0.40
C SER A 30 -3.33 5.45 -0.55
N SER A 31 -3.13 6.71 -0.13
CA SER A 31 -2.46 7.73 -0.94
C SER A 31 -1.01 7.34 -1.25
N GLU A 32 -0.23 6.96 -0.24
CA GLU A 32 1.16 6.53 -0.41
C GLU A 32 1.25 5.29 -1.31
N ALA A 33 0.35 4.31 -1.16
CA ALA A 33 0.34 3.12 -2.02
C ALA A 33 0.02 3.47 -3.48
N ARG A 34 -0.91 4.41 -3.71
CA ARG A 34 -1.24 4.90 -5.06
C ARG A 34 -0.08 5.63 -5.70
N GLU A 35 0.59 6.54 -4.99
CA GLU A 35 1.76 7.26 -5.51
C GLU A 35 2.88 6.29 -5.93
N ARG A 36 3.10 5.23 -5.14
CA ARG A 36 4.06 4.17 -5.50
C ARG A 36 3.64 3.39 -6.73
N LEU A 37 2.36 3.05 -6.85
CA LEU A 37 1.83 2.35 -8.02
C LEU A 37 1.93 3.22 -9.28
N ASP A 38 1.67 4.52 -9.18
CA ASP A 38 1.75 5.43 -10.31
C ASP A 38 3.20 5.59 -10.80
N ARG A 39 4.17 5.67 -9.89
CA ARG A 39 5.61 5.59 -10.26
C ARG A 39 5.98 4.27 -10.94
N LEU A 40 5.39 3.15 -10.50
CA LEU A 40 5.61 1.86 -11.15
C LEU A 40 5.02 1.84 -12.57
N LYS A 41 3.83 2.43 -12.77
CA LYS A 41 3.20 2.58 -14.09
C LYS A 41 4.06 3.41 -15.04
N GLU A 42 4.64 4.51 -14.57
CA GLU A 42 5.54 5.35 -15.38
C GLU A 42 6.75 4.54 -15.92
N ILE A 43 7.26 3.59 -15.14
CA ILE A 43 8.31 2.66 -15.60
C ILE A 43 7.74 1.66 -16.62
N CYS A 44 6.54 1.13 -16.36
CA CYS A 44 5.85 0.21 -17.27
C CYS A 44 5.47 0.84 -18.61
N ASP A 45 5.31 2.16 -18.69
CA ASP A 45 5.00 2.87 -19.93
C ASP A 45 6.19 2.89 -20.91
N LEU A 46 7.38 2.42 -20.50
CA LEU A 46 8.58 2.24 -21.34
C LEU A 46 8.94 3.49 -22.17
N GLY A 47 8.78 4.69 -21.59
CA GLY A 47 9.25 5.93 -22.21
C GLY A 47 10.77 5.99 -22.41
N SER A 48 11.51 5.06 -21.81
CA SER A 48 12.94 4.82 -21.99
C SER A 48 13.25 3.32 -22.04
N ILE A 49 14.48 2.97 -22.44
CA ILE A 49 14.98 1.59 -22.36
C ILE A 49 14.95 1.12 -20.90
N LEU A 50 14.36 -0.05 -20.66
CA LEU A 50 14.35 -0.69 -19.34
C LEU A 50 15.76 -1.11 -18.93
N ASP A 51 16.27 -0.52 -17.86
CA ASP A 51 17.57 -0.87 -17.29
C ASP A 51 17.47 -1.44 -15.86
N ALA A 52 18.62 -1.86 -15.31
CA ALA A 52 18.70 -2.44 -13.97
C ALA A 52 18.32 -1.44 -12.86
N ALA A 53 18.55 -0.15 -13.05
CA ALA A 53 18.20 0.87 -12.07
C ALA A 53 16.68 1.06 -12.02
N GLN A 54 16.02 1.11 -13.16
CA GLN A 54 14.56 1.15 -13.25
C GLN A 54 13.91 -0.10 -12.67
N LEU A 55 14.50 -1.28 -12.91
CA LEU A 55 14.00 -2.53 -12.31
C LEU A 55 14.15 -2.51 -10.77
N THR A 56 15.22 -1.92 -10.25
CA THR A 56 15.41 -1.74 -8.79
C THR A 56 14.37 -0.79 -8.22
N VAL A 57 14.12 0.36 -8.85
CA VAL A 57 13.07 1.30 -8.42
C VAL A 57 11.70 0.63 -8.46
N ALA A 58 11.39 -0.14 -9.49
CA ALA A 58 10.15 -0.90 -9.60
C ALA A 58 10.00 -1.92 -8.46
N ALA A 59 11.09 -2.63 -8.10
CA ALA A 59 11.11 -3.55 -6.97
C ALA A 59 10.83 -2.84 -5.64
N ASP A 60 11.43 -1.66 -5.43
CA ASP A 60 11.24 -0.85 -4.23
C ASP A 60 9.82 -0.30 -4.11
N MET A 61 9.21 0.15 -5.21
CA MET A 61 7.82 0.62 -5.21
C MET A 61 6.87 -0.52 -4.82
N ARG A 62 7.04 -1.68 -5.44
CA ARG A 62 6.29 -2.90 -5.11
C ARG A 62 6.48 -3.31 -3.65
N ALA A 63 7.72 -3.32 -3.15
CA ALA A 63 8.01 -3.68 -1.76
C ALA A 63 7.34 -2.71 -0.77
N GLY A 64 7.32 -1.41 -1.09
CA GLY A 64 6.62 -0.40 -0.30
C GLY A 64 5.12 -0.65 -0.20
N ILE A 65 4.45 -0.95 -1.33
CA ILE A 65 3.01 -1.27 -1.33
C ILE A 65 2.71 -2.50 -0.46
N ARG A 66 3.53 -3.56 -0.59
CA ARG A 66 3.40 -4.76 0.26
C ARG A 66 3.57 -4.45 1.74
N HIS A 67 4.51 -3.56 2.09
CA HIS A 67 4.72 -3.16 3.48
C HIS A 67 3.52 -2.40 4.05
N ILE A 68 2.93 -1.50 3.26
CA ILE A 68 1.72 -0.76 3.64
C ILE A 68 0.54 -1.72 3.83
N HIS A 69 0.32 -2.64 2.88
CA HIS A 69 -0.73 -3.65 2.98
C HIS A 69 -0.57 -4.52 4.24
N ALA A 70 0.65 -5.03 4.50
CA ALA A 70 0.92 -5.81 5.70
C ALA A 70 0.70 -5.01 7.00
N GLY A 71 1.07 -3.73 7.00
CA GLY A 71 0.81 -2.82 8.11
C GLY A 71 -0.68 -2.63 8.37
N MET A 72 -1.47 -2.42 7.30
CA MET A 72 -2.92 -2.29 7.39
C MET A 72 -3.57 -3.58 7.87
N GLN A 73 -3.14 -4.73 7.37
CA GLN A 73 -3.62 -6.04 7.81
C GLN A 73 -3.45 -6.20 9.33
N ALA A 74 -2.27 -5.84 9.85
CA ALA A 74 -2.00 -5.92 11.28
C ALA A 74 -2.86 -4.96 12.13
N VAL A 75 -3.35 -3.85 11.56
CA VAL A 75 -4.30 -2.95 12.25
C VAL A 75 -5.72 -3.49 12.15
N ALA A 76 -6.14 -3.95 10.97
CA ALA A 76 -7.45 -4.54 10.74
C ALA A 76 -7.72 -5.74 11.66
N GLU A 77 -6.72 -6.63 11.82
CA GLU A 77 -6.82 -7.79 12.72
C GLU A 77 -7.08 -7.39 14.19
N VAL A 78 -6.51 -6.27 14.66
CA VAL A 78 -6.76 -5.77 16.02
C VAL A 78 -8.18 -5.22 16.16
N HIS A 79 -8.70 -4.59 15.11
CA HIS A 79 -10.00 -3.91 15.12
C HIS A 79 -11.16 -4.70 14.47
N HIS A 80 -10.95 -5.97 14.11
CA HIS A 80 -11.87 -6.79 13.32
C HIS A 80 -13.29 -6.99 13.91
N ARG A 81 -13.49 -6.72 15.21
CA ARG A 81 -14.81 -6.73 15.89
C ARG A 81 -15.20 -5.38 16.48
N GLY A 82 -14.38 -4.36 16.24
CA GLY A 82 -14.58 -3.02 16.77
C GLY A 82 -15.39 -2.14 15.84
N PRO A 83 -15.85 -0.96 16.31
CA PRO A 83 -16.62 -0.01 15.49
C PRO A 83 -15.82 0.63 14.34
N LEU A 84 -14.53 0.31 14.21
CA LEU A 84 -13.64 0.77 13.15
C LEU A 84 -13.38 -0.32 12.10
N SER A 85 -13.92 -1.54 12.25
CA SER A 85 -13.65 -2.68 11.36
C SER A 85 -13.85 -2.31 9.89
N ASP A 86 -15.00 -1.72 9.55
CA ASP A 86 -15.38 -1.43 8.17
C ASP A 86 -14.41 -0.44 7.48
N LEU A 87 -13.83 0.48 8.25
CA LEU A 87 -12.83 1.43 7.73
C LEU A 87 -11.53 0.73 7.37
N PHE A 88 -11.04 -0.13 8.26
CA PHE A 88 -9.78 -0.86 8.03
C PHE A 88 -9.95 -1.95 6.98
N ASP A 89 -11.09 -2.66 6.95
CA ASP A 89 -11.41 -3.66 5.93
C ASP A 89 -11.54 -3.03 4.54
N GLY A 90 -12.18 -1.85 4.46
CA GLY A 90 -12.27 -1.08 3.21
C GLY A 90 -10.89 -0.66 2.68
N ALA A 91 -10.04 -0.14 3.55
CA ALA A 91 -8.67 0.24 3.18
C ALA A 91 -7.81 -0.98 2.82
N LEU A 92 -7.95 -2.09 3.56
CA LEU A 92 -7.23 -3.32 3.28
C LEU A 92 -7.60 -3.90 1.91
N LEU A 93 -8.89 -3.88 1.56
CA LEU A 93 -9.36 -4.31 0.25
C LEU A 93 -8.78 -3.47 -0.88
N GLU A 94 -8.72 -2.14 -0.71
CA GLU A 94 -8.11 -1.24 -1.69
C GLU A 94 -6.61 -1.53 -1.84
N LEU A 95 -5.88 -1.57 -0.73
CA LEU A 95 -4.44 -1.84 -0.73
C LEU A 95 -4.12 -3.21 -1.32
N GLY A 96 -4.98 -4.22 -1.12
CA GLY A 96 -4.83 -5.54 -1.69
C GLY A 96 -4.87 -5.52 -3.22
N LYS A 97 -5.77 -4.72 -3.81
CA LYS A 97 -5.84 -4.54 -5.27
C LYS A 97 -4.59 -3.82 -5.80
N LEU A 98 -4.15 -2.75 -5.13
CA LEU A 98 -2.94 -2.03 -5.51
C LEU A 98 -1.70 -2.93 -5.44
N GLN A 99 -1.63 -3.82 -4.45
CA GLN A 99 -0.56 -4.81 -4.33
C GLN A 99 -0.59 -5.81 -5.49
N GLU A 100 -1.75 -6.34 -5.83
CA GLU A 100 -1.91 -7.30 -6.94
C GLU A 100 -1.49 -6.68 -8.27
N ASP A 101 -1.93 -5.44 -8.55
CA ASP A 101 -1.54 -4.68 -9.74
C ASP A 101 -0.01 -4.46 -9.78
N ALA A 102 0.59 -4.03 -8.67
CA ALA A 102 2.02 -3.80 -8.58
C ALA A 102 2.84 -5.09 -8.77
N ASP A 103 2.37 -6.21 -8.22
CA ASP A 103 3.00 -7.52 -8.39
C ASP A 103 2.94 -7.98 -9.86
N GLY A 104 1.81 -7.76 -10.53
CA GLY A 104 1.64 -8.05 -11.96
C GLY A 104 2.56 -7.21 -12.84
N MET A 105 2.60 -5.90 -12.62
CA MET A 105 3.44 -4.94 -13.35
C MET A 105 4.93 -5.25 -13.19
N TYR A 106 5.40 -5.44 -11.95
CA TYR A 106 6.79 -5.77 -11.68
C TYR A 106 7.18 -7.12 -12.32
N ARG A 107 6.30 -8.13 -12.26
CA ARG A 107 6.57 -9.43 -12.88
C ARG A 107 6.76 -9.29 -14.39
N TRP A 108 5.95 -8.46 -15.04
CA TRP A 108 6.09 -8.19 -16.47
C TRP A 108 7.41 -7.49 -16.80
N LEU A 109 7.78 -6.44 -16.04
CA LEU A 109 9.07 -5.75 -16.19
C LEU A 109 10.25 -6.71 -16.01
N PHE A 110 10.20 -7.55 -14.98
CA PHE A 110 11.25 -8.53 -14.71
C PHE A 110 11.42 -9.52 -15.87
N LEU A 111 10.32 -10.04 -16.42
CA LEU A 111 10.36 -10.94 -17.59
C LEU A 111 10.88 -10.26 -18.85
N LEU A 112 10.62 -8.96 -19.03
CA LEU A 112 11.12 -8.19 -20.15
C LEU A 112 12.64 -8.00 -20.04
N TYR A 113 13.12 -7.65 -18.85
CA TYR A 113 14.55 -7.46 -18.58
C TYR A 113 15.34 -8.77 -18.62
N SER A 114 14.79 -9.86 -18.09
CA SER A 114 15.48 -11.16 -17.99
C SER A 114 15.45 -11.99 -19.27
N ARG A 115 15.06 -11.41 -20.41
CA ARG A 115 14.90 -12.10 -21.69
C ARG A 115 16.14 -12.05 -22.58
N ASP A 116 17.21 -11.45 -22.09
CA ASP A 116 18.58 -11.58 -22.62
C ASP A 116 19.21 -12.92 -22.22
#